data_AF-A0A846JT90-F1
#
_entry.id   AF-A0A846JT90-F1
#
_cell.length_a   1.000
_cell.length_b   1.000
_cell.length_c   1.000
_cell.angle_alpha   90.00
_cell.angle_beta   90.00
_cell.angle_gamma   90.00
#
_symmetry.space_group_name_H-M   'P 1'
#
loop_
_entity.id
_entity.type
_entity.pdbx_description
1 polymer ?
#
loop_
_entity_poly.entity_id
_entity_poly.type
_entity_poly.pdbx_seq_one_letter_code
_entity_poly.pdbx_strand_id
1 'polypeptide(L)' 'MIYNEILHNFEVGEVLKNNNGYKYEVLKIINSDTIKFKRIEDGEIVEAYLPKMYLKNNKYEVLEWRRGKYYPNITGERC' A
#
# COMPACT_ATOMS: atom_id res chain seq x y z
N MET A 1 -13.98 -8.37 14.56
CA MET A 1 -14.06 -7.56 13.33
C MET A 1 -13.93 -8.51 12.16
N ILE A 2 -14.85 -8.48 11.20
CA ILE A 2 -14.82 -9.39 10.04
C ILE A 2 -14.02 -8.70 8.94
N TYR A 3 -12.98 -9.39 8.45
CA TYR A 3 -12.17 -9.00 7.31
C TYR A 3 -12.43 -10.02 6.21
N ASN A 4 -13.07 -9.58 5.13
CA ASN A 4 -13.27 -10.41 3.95
C ASN A 4 -12.23 -9.99 2.90
N GLU A 5 -11.32 -10.90 2.54
CA GLU A 5 -10.40 -10.66 1.42
C GLU A 5 -11.21 -10.46 0.15
N ILE A 6 -10.90 -9.39 -0.59
CA ILE A 6 -11.50 -9.11 -1.88
C ILE A 6 -10.45 -9.22 -2.97
N LEU A 7 -10.88 -9.71 -4.13
CA LEU A 7 -10.02 -9.80 -5.30
C LEU A 7 -9.89 -8.39 -5.88
N HIS A 8 -8.69 -7.82 -5.78
CA HIS A 8 -8.40 -6.46 -6.24
C HIS A 8 -7.22 -6.47 -7.21
N ASN A 9 -7.41 -5.86 -8.37
CA ASN A 9 -6.37 -5.69 -9.36
C ASN A 9 -5.78 -4.30 -9.18
N PHE A 10 -4.59 -4.22 -8.59
CA PHE A 10 -3.90 -2.96 -8.39
C PHE A 10 -3.53 -2.31 -9.73
N GLU A 11 -3.69 -1.00 -9.84
CA GLU A 11 -3.32 -0.21 -11.00
C GLU A 11 -2.32 0.90 -10.63
N VAL A 12 -1.38 1.21 -11.52
CA VAL A 12 -0.41 2.30 -11.28
C VAL A 12 -1.13 3.64 -11.22
N GLY A 13 -0.84 4.44 -10.18
CA GLY A 13 -1.52 5.70 -9.87
C GLY A 13 -2.76 5.53 -8.99
N GLU A 14 -3.18 4.30 -8.68
CA GLU A 14 -4.28 4.05 -7.75
C GLU A 14 -3.90 4.46 -6.33
N VAL A 15 -4.82 5.12 -5.62
CA VAL A 15 -4.63 5.55 -4.23
C VAL A 15 -5.51 4.72 -3.30
N LEU A 16 -4.85 4.03 -2.38
CA LEU A 16 -5.46 3.08 -1.43
C LEU A 16 -5.21 3.49 0.00
N LYS A 17 -6.05 3.01 0.92
CA LYS A 17 -5.97 3.32 2.34
C LYS A 17 -5.73 2.05 3.16
N ASN A 18 -4.77 2.09 4.08
CA ASN A 18 -4.52 0.97 4.98
C ASN A 18 -5.36 1.02 6.27
N ASN A 19 -5.27 -0.01 7.12
CA ASN A 19 -6.08 -0.10 8.34
C ASN A 19 -5.76 0.99 9.37
N ASN A 20 -4.54 1.54 9.33
CA ASN A 20 -4.07 2.62 10.19
C ASN A 20 -4.52 4.01 9.67
N GLY A 21 -5.11 4.05 8.48
CA GLY A 21 -5.64 5.26 7.88
C GLY A 21 -4.70 5.99 6.92
N TYR A 22 -3.47 5.51 6.77
CA TYR A 22 -2.49 6.06 5.84
C TYR A 22 -2.89 5.80 4.39
N LYS A 23 -2.63 6.77 3.52
CA LYS A 23 -2.87 6.68 2.07
C LYS A 23 -1.61 6.33 1.31
N TYR A 24 -1.72 5.37 0.40
CA TYR A 24 -0.64 4.86 -0.44
C TYR A 24 -1.02 4.93 -1.91
N GLU A 25 -0.15 5.51 -2.73
CA GLU A 25 -0.27 5.51 -4.19
C GLU A 25 0.54 4.34 -4.76
N VAL A 26 -0.03 3.58 -5.70
CA VAL A 26 0.69 2.54 -6.44
C VAL A 26 1.68 3.20 -7.41
N LEU A 27 2.96 3.09 -7.13
CA LEU A 27 4.00 3.59 -8.03
C LEU A 27 4.37 2.60 -9.13
N LYS A 28 4.49 1.33 -8.77
CA LYS A 28 4.96 0.29 -9.70
C LYS A 28 4.53 -1.08 -9.25
N ILE A 29 4.02 -1.86 -10.18
CA ILE A 29 3.74 -3.29 -9.99
C ILE A 29 4.99 -4.03 -10.49
N ILE A 30 5.69 -4.73 -9.59
CA ILE A 30 6.90 -5.48 -9.95
C ILE A 30 6.50 -6.85 -10.49
N ASN A 31 5.58 -7.51 -9.78
CA ASN A 31 4.95 -8.77 -10.16
C ASN A 31 3.62 -8.91 -9.40
N SER A 32 2.93 -10.02 -9.59
CA SER A 32 1.64 -10.32 -8.96
C SER A 32 1.66 -10.25 -7.42
N ASP A 33 2.82 -10.52 -6.82
CA ASP A 33 3.01 -10.61 -5.38
C ASP A 33 3.79 -9.42 -4.79
N THR A 34 4.23 -8.46 -5.61
CA THR A 34 5.14 -7.40 -5.16
C THR A 34 4.81 -6.09 -5.85
N ILE A 35 4.42 -5.11 -5.04
CA ILE A 35 4.01 -3.79 -5.50
C ILE A 35 4.75 -2.72 -4.69
N LYS A 36 5.23 -1.69 -5.38
CA LYS A 36 5.77 -0.49 -4.77
C LYS A 36 4.67 0.54 -4.59
N PHE A 37 4.51 0.95 -3.35
CA PHE A 37 3.62 2.00 -2.92
C PHE A 37 4.41 3.21 -2.45
N LYS A 38 3.81 4.39 -2.55
CA LYS A 38 4.30 5.63 -1.93
C LYS A 38 3.27 6.13 -0.94
N ARG A 39 3.66 6.32 0.32
CA ARG A 39 2.81 6.99 1.29
C ARG A 39 2.66 8.46 0.90
N ILE A 40 1.44 8.93 0.77
CA ILE A 40 1.17 10.30 0.29
C ILE A 40 1.60 11.36 1.32
N GLU A 41 1.51 11.05 2.62
CA GLU A 41 1.74 12.01 3.70
C GLU A 41 3.18 12.51 3.80
N ASP A 42 4.16 11.62 3.66
CA ASP A 42 5.59 11.95 3.82
C ASP A 42 6.47 11.44 2.67
N GLY A 43 5.89 10.71 1.72
CA GLY A 43 6.60 10.18 0.56
C GLY A 43 7.38 8.90 0.81
N GLU A 44 7.27 8.26 1.98
CA GLU A 44 7.89 6.95 2.24
C GLU A 44 7.51 5.93 1.17
N ILE A 45 8.51 5.25 0.62
CA ILE A 45 8.30 4.22 -0.39
C ILE A 45 8.27 2.87 0.30
N VAL A 46 7.24 2.08 0.03
CA VAL A 46 7.08 0.74 0.58
C VAL A 46 7.03 -0.26 -0.56
N GLU A 47 7.99 -1.19 -0.59
CA GLU A 47 7.89 -2.38 -1.41
C GLU A 47 7.12 -3.44 -0.62
N ALA A 48 5.83 -3.53 -0.89
CA ALA A 48 4.90 -4.43 -0.23
C ALA A 48 4.86 -5.78 -0.95
N TYR A 49 5.00 -6.84 -0.16
CA TYR A 49 4.93 -8.23 -0.60
C TYR A 49 3.61 -8.86 -0.17
N LEU A 50 2.96 -9.53 -1.13
CA LEU A 50 1.61 -10.07 -1.05
C LEU A 50 0.60 -9.01 -0.61
N PRO A 51 0.49 -7.87 -1.33
CA PRO A 51 -0.52 -6.87 -1.02
C PRO A 51 -1.92 -7.42 -1.33
N LYS A 52 -2.85 -7.20 -0.41
CA LYS A 52 -4.23 -7.66 -0.48
C LYS A 52 -5.17 -6.58 0.00
N MET A 53 -6.37 -6.58 -0.56
CA MET A 53 -7.45 -5.69 -0.14
C MET A 53 -8.46 -6.49 0.68
N TYR A 54 -8.93 -5.87 1.76
CA TYR A 54 -9.91 -6.45 2.66
C TYR A 54 -11.09 -5.51 2.82
N LEU A 55 -12.30 -6.07 2.83
CA LEU A 55 -13.52 -5.35 3.14
C LEU A 55 -13.76 -5.42 4.65
N LYS A 56 -13.46 -4.33 5.36
CA LYS A 56 -13.72 -4.18 6.80
C LYS A 56 -15.19 -3.84 7.03
N ASN A 57 -15.87 -4.67 7.82
CA ASN A 57 -17.31 -4.55 8.13
C ASN A 57 -18.22 -4.43 6.89
N ASN A 58 -17.82 -5.04 5.77
CA ASN A 58 -18.48 -4.92 4.48
C ASN A 58 -18.71 -3.48 3.98
N LYS A 59 -17.91 -2.51 4.43
CA LYS A 59 -18.11 -1.09 4.10
C LYS A 59 -16.85 -0.36 3.65
N TYR A 60 -15.68 -0.79 4.13
CA TYR A 60 -14.43 -0.07 3.88
C TYR A 60 -13.39 -1.00 3.30
N GLU A 61 -12.81 -0.62 2.17
CA GLU A 61 -11.67 -1.31 1.59
C GLU A 61 -10.40 -0.90 2.34
N VAL A 62 -9.59 -1.89 2.66
CA VAL A 62 -8.41 -1.74 3.49
C VAL A 62 -7.26 -2.49 2.84
N LEU A 63 -6.20 -1.75 2.51
CA LEU A 63 -4.96 -2.29 2.02
C LEU A 63 -4.14 -2.86 3.18
N GLU A 64 -3.76 -4.13 3.08
CA GLU A 64 -2.75 -4.74 3.94
C GLU A 64 -1.77 -5.57 3.11
N TRP A 65 -0.59 -5.82 3.64
CA TRP A 65 0.42 -6.65 2.99
C TRP A 65 1.14 -7.48 4.05
N ARG A 66 1.64 -8.65 3.65
CA ARG A 66 2.25 -9.58 4.61
C ARG A 66 3.61 -9.10 5.10
N ARG A 67 4.40 -8.49 4.21
CA ARG A 67 5.73 -7.94 4.52
C ARG A 67 5.94 -6.67 3.70
N GLY A 68 6.63 -5.70 4.25
CA GLY A 68 7.02 -4.47 3.55
C GLY A 68 8.50 -4.19 3.76
N LYS A 69 9.20 -3.75 2.71
CA LYS A 69 10.47 -3.04 2.86
C LYS A 69 10.20 -1.54 2.75
N TYR A 70 10.59 -0.81 3.78
CA TYR A 70 10.32 0.61 3.92
C TYR A 70 11.58 1.39 3.59
N TYR A 71 11.45 2.30 2.64
CA TYR A 71 12.49 3.24 2.25
C TYR A 71 12.01 4.62 2.68
N PRO A 72 12.65 5.26 3.66
CA PRO A 72 12.30 6.61 4.04
C PRO A 72 12.40 7.51 2.82
N ASN A 73 11.57 8.55 2.75
CA ASN A 73 11.74 9.58 1.74
C ASN A 73 13.07 10.28 2.00
N ILE A 74 14.12 9.86 1.30
CA ILE A 74 15.45 10.45 1.41
C ILE A 74 15.47 11.74 0.59
N THR A 75 14.65 12.72 0.97
CA THR A 75 15.01 14.13 0.80
C THR A 75 16.06 14.48 1.85
N GLY A 76 17.16 13.72 1.84
CA GLY A 76 18.38 14.09 2.51
C GLY A 76 19.17 14.93 1.52
N GLU A 77 18.79 16.20 1.37
CA GLU A 77 19.81 17.22 1.09
C GLU A 77 20.76 17.20 2.29
N ARG A 78 21.81 16.39 2.15
CA ARG A 78 22.98 16.43 3.00
C ARG A 78 24.02 17.21 2.21
N CYS A 79 23.89 18.53 2.20
CA CYS A 79 24.93 19.52 1.91
C CYS A 79 24.51 20.85 2.53
#